data_AF-A0A2B7Z5Y7-F1
#
_entry.id   AF-A0A2B7Z5Y7-F1
#
_cell.length_a   1.000
_cell.length_b   1.000
_cell.length_c   1.000
_cell.angle_alpha   90.00
_cell.angle_beta   90.00
_cell.angle_gamma   90.00
#
_symmetry.space_group_name_H-M   'P 1'
#
loop_
_entity.id
_entity.type
_entity.pdbx_description
1 polymer ?
#
loop_
_entity_poly.entity_id
_entity_poly.type
_entity_poly.pdbx_seq_one_letter_code
_entity_poly.pdbx_strand_id
1 'polypeptide(L)'
;MVNSLENFRFLARLAMESVSLRESDFSRIDGWSADNHRVAHFADRAWLNAEVESISRLKPQRKIAVLTHYSPSADKQSIDSTHTRSKISSSFMTDLSKEACWTSNNVKAWAFGHSHFNCDFEVPLKFSR
;
A
#
# COMPACT_ATOMS: atom_id res chain seq x y z
N MET A 1 14.83 -17.72 -27.02
CA MET A 1 14.94 -16.87 -25.82
C MET A 1 13.89 -15.79 -25.92
N VAL A 2 12.76 -15.94 -25.22
CA VAL A 2 11.74 -14.89 -25.15
C VAL A 2 12.28 -13.81 -24.20
N ASN A 3 12.26 -12.56 -24.65
CA ASN A 3 12.97 -11.45 -24.01
C ASN A 3 12.43 -11.23 -22.57
N SER A 4 13.32 -11.07 -21.58
CA SER A 4 12.98 -10.92 -20.16
C SER A 4 11.93 -9.80 -19.91
N LEU A 5 11.99 -8.73 -20.70
CA LEU A 5 11.03 -7.62 -20.67
C LEU A 5 9.61 -8.01 -21.11
N GLU A 6 9.49 -8.87 -22.13
CA GLU A 6 8.20 -9.35 -22.65
C GLU A 6 7.49 -10.22 -21.60
N ASN A 7 8.24 -11.11 -20.95
CA ASN A 7 7.75 -11.91 -19.84
C ASN A 7 7.30 -11.05 -18.66
N PHE A 8 8.05 -9.99 -18.32
CA PHE A 8 7.67 -9.08 -17.24
C PHE A 8 6.38 -8.32 -17.56
N ARG A 9 6.24 -7.81 -18.80
CA ARG A 9 5.02 -7.12 -19.26
C ARG A 9 3.81 -8.05 -19.28
N PHE A 10 3.99 -9.29 -19.74
CA PHE A 10 2.94 -10.31 -19.74
C PHE A 10 2.49 -10.64 -18.31
N LEU A 11 3.43 -10.84 -17.39
CA LEU A 11 3.11 -11.10 -15.98
C LEU A 11 2.44 -9.91 -15.30
N ALA A 12 2.89 -8.68 -15.58
CA ALA A 12 2.27 -7.46 -15.09
C ALA A 12 0.82 -7.32 -15.61
N ARG A 13 0.58 -7.66 -16.87
CA ARG A 13 -0.77 -7.64 -17.47
C ARG A 13 -1.70 -8.67 -16.83
N LEU A 14 -1.24 -9.90 -16.64
CA LEU A 14 -2.01 -10.93 -15.95
C LEU A 14 -2.32 -10.55 -14.50
N ALA A 15 -1.37 -9.93 -13.80
CA ALA A 15 -1.60 -9.41 -12.46
C ALA A 15 -2.66 -8.29 -12.47
N MET A 16 -2.57 -7.32 -13.38
CA MET A 16 -3.56 -6.25 -13.52
C MET A 16 -4.97 -6.77 -13.83
N GLU A 17 -5.09 -7.74 -14.75
CA GLU A 17 -6.37 -8.39 -15.06
C GLU A 17 -6.96 -9.07 -13.81
N SER A 18 -6.14 -9.81 -13.05
CA SER A 18 -6.60 -10.45 -11.81
C SER A 18 -7.00 -9.48 -10.69
N VAL A 19 -6.32 -8.34 -10.57
CA VAL A 19 -6.67 -7.26 -9.61
C VAL A 19 -7.96 -6.58 -10.04
N SER A 20 -8.11 -6.28 -11.33
CA SER A 20 -9.30 -5.59 -11.85
C SER A 20 -10.60 -6.37 -11.67
N LEU A 21 -10.54 -7.69 -11.60
CA LEU A 21 -11.69 -8.56 -11.33
C LEU A 21 -12.15 -8.53 -9.86
N ARG A 22 -11.31 -8.03 -8.95
CA ARG A 22 -11.57 -8.03 -7.50
C ARG A 22 -11.77 -6.63 -6.94
N GLU A 23 -11.17 -5.64 -7.58
CA GLU A 23 -11.39 -4.23 -7.27
C GLU A 23 -12.65 -3.73 -7.97
N SER A 24 -13.70 -3.48 -7.18
CA SER A 24 -15.00 -3.12 -7.73
C SER A 24 -14.98 -1.81 -8.53
N ASP A 25 -14.01 -0.94 -8.26
CA ASP A 25 -13.83 0.36 -8.89
C ASP A 25 -13.74 0.26 -10.42
N PHE A 26 -13.01 -0.73 -10.96
CA PHE A 26 -12.88 -0.92 -12.42
C PHE A 26 -14.19 -1.31 -13.11
N SER A 27 -15.17 -1.79 -12.34
CA SER A 27 -16.50 -2.15 -12.86
C SER A 27 -17.58 -1.11 -12.53
N ARG A 28 -17.35 -0.26 -11.52
CA ARG A 28 -18.34 0.66 -10.96
C ARG A 28 -18.10 2.13 -11.29
N ILE A 29 -16.86 2.49 -11.62
CA ILE A 29 -16.49 3.86 -11.97
C ILE A 29 -16.26 3.90 -13.48
N ASP A 30 -17.12 4.66 -14.17
CA ASP A 30 -17.03 4.79 -15.62
C ASP A 30 -15.68 5.39 -16.06
N GLY A 31 -15.07 4.79 -17.08
CA GLY A 31 -13.74 5.17 -17.57
C GLY A 31 -12.58 4.94 -16.59
N TRP A 32 -12.78 4.23 -15.47
CA TRP A 32 -11.72 3.98 -14.49
C TRP A 32 -10.74 2.92 -14.96
N SER A 33 -9.55 3.34 -15.36
CA SER A 33 -8.48 2.47 -15.85
C SER A 33 -7.45 2.12 -14.75
N ALA A 34 -6.63 1.09 -14.97
CA ALA A 34 -5.51 0.76 -14.08
C ALA A 34 -4.50 1.92 -13.95
N ASP A 35 -4.32 2.71 -15.01
CA ASP A 35 -3.49 3.90 -14.97
C ASP A 35 -4.13 5.00 -14.11
N ASN A 36 -5.45 5.20 -14.19
CA ASN A 36 -6.17 6.14 -13.33
C ASN A 36 -6.01 5.75 -11.86
N HIS A 37 -6.18 4.46 -11.55
CA HIS A 37 -6.03 3.92 -10.21
C HIS A 37 -4.60 4.13 -9.67
N ARG A 38 -3.58 3.90 -10.51
CA ARG A 38 -2.17 4.18 -10.16
C ARG A 38 -1.92 5.67 -9.91
N VAL A 39 -2.44 6.55 -10.76
CA VAL A 39 -2.28 8.00 -10.61
C VAL A 39 -2.93 8.48 -9.31
N ALA A 40 -4.15 8.03 -9.02
CA ALA A 40 -4.84 8.34 -7.77
C ALA A 40 -4.03 7.85 -6.56
N HIS A 41 -3.57 6.60 -6.58
CA HIS A 41 -2.72 6.03 -5.53
C HIS A 41 -1.47 6.89 -5.27
N PHE A 42 -0.77 7.34 -6.32
CA PHE A 42 0.40 8.19 -6.14
C PHE A 42 0.07 9.58 -5.59
N ALA A 43 -1.06 10.17 -6.00
CA ALA A 43 -1.53 11.43 -5.47
C ALA A 43 -1.88 11.32 -3.98
N ASP A 44 -2.60 10.28 -3.57
CA ASP A 44 -2.97 10.01 -2.18
C ASP A 44 -1.74 9.80 -1.30
N ARG A 45 -0.77 9.01 -1.78
CA ARG A 45 0.51 8.79 -1.09
C ARG A 45 1.31 10.08 -0.92
N ALA A 46 1.37 10.91 -1.97
CA ALA A 46 2.06 12.19 -1.92
C ALA A 46 1.40 13.15 -0.93
N TRP A 47 0.07 13.23 -0.93
CA TRP A 47 -0.70 14.00 0.03
C TRP A 47 -0.48 13.52 1.47
N LEU A 48 -0.56 12.22 1.72
CA LEU A 48 -0.37 11.65 3.06
C LEU A 48 1.04 11.92 3.60
N ASN A 49 2.08 11.80 2.76
CA ASN A 49 3.44 12.17 3.11
C ASN A 49 3.53 13.66 3.51
N ALA A 50 2.96 14.55 2.70
CA ALA A 50 2.99 15.98 2.97
C ALA A 50 2.26 16.36 4.27
N GLU A 51 1.11 15.75 4.55
CA GLU A 51 0.36 16.00 5.79
C GLU A 51 1.12 15.50 7.02
N VAL A 52 1.67 14.28 6.97
CA VAL A 52 2.47 13.74 8.08
C VAL A 52 3.70 14.62 8.32
N GLU A 53 4.44 14.99 7.28
CA GLU A 53 5.60 15.88 7.41
C GLU A 53 5.23 17.26 7.98
N SER A 54 4.11 17.83 7.51
CA SER A 54 3.60 19.12 7.99
C SER A 54 3.27 19.05 9.49
N ILE A 55 2.55 18.02 9.92
CA ILE A 55 2.20 17.82 11.34
C ILE A 55 3.46 17.58 12.16
N SER A 56 4.37 16.71 11.72
CA SER A 56 5.62 16.41 12.42
C SER A 56 6.50 17.64 12.61
N ARG A 57 6.58 18.51 11.60
CA ARG A 57 7.37 19.75 11.65
C ARG A 57 6.71 20.83 12.50
N LEU A 58 5.42 21.09 12.30
CA LEU A 58 4.72 22.23 12.90
C LEU A 58 4.17 21.92 14.30
N LYS A 59 3.92 20.64 14.60
CA LYS A 59 3.29 20.18 15.84
C LYS A 59 3.96 18.88 16.32
N PRO A 60 5.28 18.88 16.60
CA PRO A 60 6.06 17.66 16.88
C PRO A 60 5.57 16.83 18.07
N GLN A 61 4.80 17.42 18.99
CA GLN A 61 4.18 16.75 20.13
C GLN A 61 2.92 15.95 19.77
N ARG A 62 2.34 16.13 18.58
CA ARG A 62 1.13 15.42 18.14
C ARG A 62 1.45 13.98 17.77
N LYS A 63 0.51 13.09 18.08
CA LYS A 63 0.53 11.69 17.66
C LYS A 63 -0.45 11.53 16.51
N ILE A 64 -0.05 10.78 15.49
CA ILE A 64 -0.83 10.53 14.28
C ILE A 64 -1.21 9.04 14.28
N ALA A 65 -2.50 8.78 14.00
CA ALA A 65 -2.99 7.45 13.66
C ALA A 65 -3.43 7.48 12.19
N VAL A 66 -2.99 6.49 11.41
CA VAL A 66 -3.33 6.38 9.98
C VAL A 66 -4.29 5.21 9.80
N LEU A 67 -5.34 5.43 9.02
CA LEU A 67 -6.34 4.40 8.70
C LEU A 67 -6.43 4.29 7.17
N THR A 68 -6.17 3.10 6.63
CA THR A 68 -6.28 2.82 5.19
C THR A 68 -7.14 1.59 4.96
N HIS A 69 -7.78 1.50 3.79
CA HIS A 69 -8.51 0.28 3.45
C HIS A 69 -7.55 -0.90 3.22
N TYR A 70 -6.51 -0.68 2.39
CA TYR A 70 -5.49 -1.68 2.05
C TYR A 70 -4.33 -1.68 3.04
N SER A 71 -3.62 -2.80 3.12
CA SER A 71 -2.43 -2.95 3.96
C SER A 71 -1.27 -2.08 3.46
N PRO A 72 -0.61 -1.30 4.34
CA PRO A 72 0.54 -0.46 4.00
C PRO A 72 1.88 -1.21 4.00
N SER A 73 1.86 -2.52 4.24
CA SER A 73 3.08 -3.32 4.46
C SER A 73 3.02 -4.65 3.73
N ALA A 74 4.16 -5.01 3.14
CA ALA A 74 4.43 -6.33 2.59
C ALA A 74 5.10 -7.29 3.59
N ASP A 75 5.12 -6.94 4.87
CA ASP A 75 5.62 -7.81 5.94
C ASP A 75 4.81 -9.10 6.00
N LYS A 76 5.46 -10.24 6.26
CA LYS A 76 4.77 -11.53 6.31
C LYS A 76 3.75 -11.60 7.46
N GLN A 77 3.92 -10.78 8.50
CA GLN A 77 3.01 -10.69 9.63
C GLN A 77 1.68 -10.01 9.29
N SER A 78 1.63 -9.18 8.24
CA SER A 78 0.39 -8.56 7.75
C SER A 78 -0.35 -9.41 6.70
N ILE A 79 0.20 -10.56 6.33
CA ILE A 79 -0.29 -11.41 5.24
C ILE A 79 -0.76 -12.73 5.85
N ASP A 80 -2.01 -13.12 5.56
CA ASP A 80 -2.47 -14.46 5.90
C ASP A 80 -1.54 -15.50 5.25
N SER A 81 -1.02 -16.41 6.08
CA SER A 81 -0.17 -17.52 5.65
C SER A 81 -0.74 -18.30 4.45
N THR A 82 -2.07 -18.38 4.31
CA THR A 82 -2.76 -19.02 3.16
C THR A 82 -2.57 -18.28 1.83
N HIS A 83 -2.21 -16.99 1.87
CA HIS A 83 -2.03 -16.09 0.72
C HIS A 83 -0.56 -15.72 0.44
N THR A 84 0.41 -16.23 1.23
CA THR A 84 1.85 -15.88 1.11
C THR A 84 2.51 -16.17 -0.24
N ARG A 85 1.86 -16.92 -1.14
CA ARG A 85 2.32 -17.21 -2.51
C ARG A 85 1.35 -16.80 -3.61
N SER A 86 0.31 -16.03 -3.29
CA SER A 86 -0.69 -15.62 -4.27
C SER A 86 -0.15 -14.54 -5.20
N LYS A 87 -0.35 -14.71 -6.52
CA LYS A 87 -0.02 -13.72 -7.56
C LYS A 87 -0.84 -12.42 -7.45
N ILE A 88 -1.78 -12.36 -6.51
CA ILE A 88 -2.76 -11.28 -6.33
C ILE A 88 -2.49 -10.50 -5.03
N SER A 89 -1.35 -10.71 -4.35
CA SER A 89 -1.04 -9.98 -3.11
C SER A 89 -1.04 -8.45 -3.29
N SER A 90 -0.76 -7.95 -4.50
CA SER A 90 -0.86 -6.53 -4.86
C SER A 90 -2.29 -5.98 -4.87
N SER A 91 -3.35 -6.81 -4.87
CA SER A 91 -4.72 -6.29 -4.64
C SER A 91 -4.97 -5.98 -3.17
N PHE A 92 -4.10 -6.41 -2.25
CA PHE A 92 -4.34 -6.28 -0.81
C PHE A 92 -3.42 -5.29 -0.11
N MET A 93 -2.28 -4.98 -0.71
CA MET A 93 -1.24 -4.21 -0.04
C MET A 93 -0.39 -3.38 -0.99
N THR A 94 0.16 -2.30 -0.47
CA THR A 94 1.28 -1.57 -1.06
C THR A 94 2.35 -1.42 0.00
N ASP A 95 3.62 -1.65 -0.35
CA ASP A 95 4.73 -1.43 0.58
C ASP A 95 5.04 0.07 0.69
N LEU A 96 4.61 0.68 1.81
CA LEU A 96 4.90 2.08 2.15
C LEU A 96 6.09 2.21 3.11
N SER A 97 6.84 1.15 3.38
CA SER A 97 7.88 1.12 4.44
C SER A 97 9.05 2.10 4.27
N LYS A 98 9.13 2.74 3.10
CA LYS A 98 10.14 3.75 2.73
C LYS A 98 9.57 5.16 2.60
N GLU A 99 8.27 5.33 2.75
CA GLU A 99 7.58 6.61 2.59
C GLU A 99 7.65 7.42 3.90
N ALA A 100 7.62 8.75 3.78
CA ALA A 100 7.73 9.65 4.93
C ALA A 100 6.61 9.43 5.96
N CYS A 101 5.40 9.15 5.49
CA CYS A 101 4.25 8.81 6.33
C CYS A 101 4.48 7.55 7.17
N TRP A 102 5.32 6.62 6.71
CA TRP A 102 5.65 5.40 7.44
C TRP A 102 6.83 5.61 8.41
N THR A 103 7.87 6.31 7.97
CA THR A 103 9.09 6.48 8.77
C THR A 103 8.99 7.57 9.82
N SER A 104 7.92 8.37 9.80
CA SER A 104 7.72 9.46 10.76
C SER A 104 7.51 8.95 12.18
N ASN A 105 8.32 9.45 13.12
CA ASN A 105 8.16 9.16 14.54
C ASN A 105 6.82 9.65 15.12
N ASN A 106 6.10 10.55 14.44
CA ASN A 106 4.80 11.03 14.90
C ASN A 106 3.67 10.04 14.59
N VAL A 107 3.84 9.15 13.61
CA VAL A 107 2.88 8.08 13.34
C VAL A 107 3.08 6.97 14.38
N LYS A 108 2.04 6.76 15.19
CA LYS A 108 2.07 5.84 16.34
C LYS A 108 1.27 4.58 16.15
N ALA A 109 0.33 4.59 15.21
CA ALA A 109 -0.49 3.45 14.89
C ALA A 109 -0.94 3.54 13.42
N TRP A 110 -1.05 2.38 12.79
CA TRP A 110 -1.63 2.24 11.46
C TRP A 110 -2.64 1.09 11.49
N ALA A 111 -3.91 1.40 11.22
CA ALA A 111 -4.94 0.38 11.08
C ALA A 111 -5.25 0.18 9.59
N PHE A 112 -5.38 -1.08 9.18
CA PHE A 112 -5.70 -1.46 7.82
C PHE A 112 -6.63 -2.66 7.78
N GLY A 113 -7.18 -2.96 6.60
CA GLY A 113 -8.08 -4.07 6.40
C GLY A 113 -7.90 -4.72 5.03
N HIS A 114 -9.04 -5.05 4.40
CA HIS A 114 -9.15 -5.70 3.09
C HIS A 114 -8.56 -7.14 3.01
N SER A 115 -7.59 -7.47 3.86
CA SER A 115 -6.98 -8.81 3.96
C SER A 115 -7.90 -9.89 4.52
N HIS A 116 -8.98 -9.49 5.21
CA HIS A 116 -9.85 -10.38 6.00
C HIS A 116 -9.09 -11.23 7.03
N PHE A 117 -7.90 -10.77 7.42
CA PHE A 117 -6.99 -11.43 8.33
C PHE A 117 -6.68 -10.50 9.49
N ASN A 118 -6.94 -10.96 10.70
CA ASN A 118 -6.63 -10.21 11.91
C ASN A 118 -5.16 -10.35 12.23
N CYS A 119 -4.46 -9.21 12.34
CA CYS A 119 -3.08 -9.16 12.77
C CYS A 119 -2.81 -7.87 13.54
N ASP A 120 -1.88 -7.97 14.48
CA ASP A 120 -1.26 -6.87 15.19
C ASP A 120 0.24 -7.16 15.30
N PHE A 121 1.06 -6.19 14.90
CA PHE A 121 2.51 -6.33 14.98
C PHE A 121 3.15 -4.96 15.10
N GLU A 122 4.32 -4.93 15.73
CA GLU A 122 5.14 -3.73 15.83
C GLU A 122 6.21 -3.74 14.76
N VAL A 123 6.43 -2.58 14.14
CA VAL A 123 7.55 -2.34 13.23
C VAL A 123 8.57 -1.46 13.94
N PRO A 124 9.86 -1.84 13.98
CA PRO A 124 10.88 -1.04 14.63
C PRO A 124 10.93 0.35 14.01
N LEU A 125 10.89 1.40 14.84
CA LEU A 125 11.15 2.76 14.39
C LEU A 125 12.59 2.82 13.87
N LYS A 126 12.75 3.26 12.61
CA LYS A 126 14.07 3.54 12.06
C LYS A 126 14.54 4.87 12.60
N PHE A 127 15.33 4.84 13.67
CA PHE A 127 16.02 6.04 14.16
C PHE A 127 17.06 6.46 13.11
N SER A 128 16.87 7.64 12.51
CA SER A 128 17.97 8.31 11.82
C SER A 128 19.02 8.69 12.88
N ARG A 129 20.23 8.16 12.73
CA ARG A 129 21.40 8.70 13.45
C ARG A 129 21.71 10.11 12.97
#